data_AF-A0A527ZVV2-F1
#
_entry.id   AF-A0A527ZVV2-F1
#
_cell.length_a   1.000
_cell.length_b   1.000
_cell.length_c   1.000
_cell.angle_alpha   90.00
_cell.angle_beta   90.00
_cell.angle_gamma   90.00
#
_symmetry.space_group_name_H-M   'P 1'
#
loop_
_entity.id
_entity.type
_entity.pdbx_description
1 polymer ?
#
loop_
_entity_poly.entity_id
_entity_poly.type
_entity_poly.pdbx_seq_one_letter_code
_entity_poly.pdbx_strand_id
1 'polypeptide(L)'
;MAVAGALVVIPFLVTGRLIGERQRNYAELSRLSRRLELALEASAIGVWEHDLGTNELTWDDRVNEIYGKPTGERRGYLDWAGAIHPDDLAGAHADFDSAMAGGGPYLSEYRIIRPDGEIRHVRSKAIIYRVANDTPKMIGAEWDVTADVLLNKDLVRAKQLSESKNAELESAKARIEHIALHDSLTGLPNRRYLDQVLEDYAANARRAGGYAALLHIDLDRFKHINDTLGHAAGDAMLVHASTVLRSKVDGEGFVARIGGDEFIVLCVVHNDIKQLGLLADRVISQMREPVYYQGHRCRFGVSVGIAVDNGKDVEAKHLLVNADIALYRAKRRGRNRYEFFTEAMQSEIVDTKRIADEILGGLERNEFIPFYQPQFDAKTLEIVGVEALARWRHPEKGILAPDVFLRIAEELNVVSIIDRNILEQSLLDLEGWSAANLHIPRVSVNVSARRLKDEELIKSLRKLNIKKGAVAFELVESIFLDENDDFVTWNLEQIKELGIDVEIDDFGTGYASIVSLLKLQPRRLKIDRQLVIPIVKSPQRRQVVSSIIEIGKSLGIEVVA
;
A
#
# COMPACT_ATOMS: atom_id res chain seq x y z
N MET A 1 -91.30 63.84 65.70
CA MET A 1 -91.61 62.99 64.53
C MET A 1 -90.39 62.49 63.75
N ALA A 2 -89.20 63.13 63.82
CA ALA A 2 -88.02 62.69 63.04
C ALA A 2 -87.24 61.47 63.62
N VAL A 3 -87.28 61.24 64.94
CA VAL A 3 -86.49 60.17 65.60
C VAL A 3 -87.07 58.76 65.37
N ALA A 4 -88.39 58.65 65.17
CA ALA A 4 -89.05 57.36 64.93
C ALA A 4 -88.80 56.80 63.52
N GLY A 5 -88.61 57.65 62.51
CA GLY A 5 -88.30 57.21 61.14
C GLY A 5 -86.89 56.63 60.99
N ALA A 6 -85.92 57.14 61.76
CA ALA A 6 -84.53 56.68 61.73
C ALA A 6 -84.35 55.26 62.30
N LEU A 7 -85.15 54.88 63.31
CA LEU A 7 -85.12 53.56 63.93
C LEU A 7 -85.62 52.43 63.02
N VAL A 8 -86.42 52.76 62.00
CA VAL A 8 -86.91 51.78 61.01
C VAL A 8 -86.00 51.76 59.78
N VAL A 9 -85.53 52.91 59.29
CA VAL A 9 -84.78 52.98 58.02
C VAL A 9 -83.33 52.47 58.17
N ILE A 10 -82.67 52.69 59.30
CA ILE A 10 -81.27 52.27 59.51
C ILE A 10 -81.10 50.74 59.48
N PRO A 11 -81.92 49.92 60.18
CA PRO A 11 -81.86 48.47 60.07
C PRO A 11 -82.06 47.94 58.65
N PHE A 12 -82.97 48.54 57.86
CA PHE A 12 -83.22 48.16 56.46
C PHE A 12 -82.05 48.52 55.53
N LEU A 13 -81.39 49.66 55.73
CA LEU A 13 -80.19 50.02 54.98
C LEU A 13 -78.99 49.12 55.36
N VAL A 14 -78.85 48.76 56.64
CA VAL A 14 -77.80 47.85 57.11
C VAL A 14 -78.03 46.42 56.62
N THR A 15 -79.26 45.90 56.67
CA THR A 15 -79.59 44.58 56.09
C THR A 15 -79.47 44.59 54.57
N GLY A 16 -79.91 45.66 53.87
CA GLY A 16 -79.70 45.80 52.43
C GLY A 16 -78.23 45.81 52.03
N ARG A 17 -77.38 46.47 52.82
CA ARG A 17 -75.92 46.48 52.62
C ARG A 17 -75.27 45.12 52.93
N LEU A 18 -75.68 44.46 54.01
CA LEU A 18 -75.23 43.10 54.36
C LEU A 18 -75.63 42.06 53.31
N ILE A 19 -76.85 42.16 52.77
CA ILE A 19 -77.34 41.27 51.69
C ILE A 19 -76.56 41.55 50.40
N GLY A 20 -76.28 42.82 50.07
CA GLY A 20 -75.44 43.19 48.93
C GLY A 20 -73.99 42.70 49.04
N GLU A 21 -73.38 42.79 50.22
CA GLU A 21 -72.04 42.25 50.49
C GLU A 21 -72.03 40.73 50.41
N ARG A 22 -73.05 40.06 50.96
CA ARG A 22 -73.18 38.60 50.87
C ARG A 22 -73.35 38.14 49.42
N GLN A 23 -74.15 38.84 48.61
CA GLN A 23 -74.32 38.53 47.19
C GLN A 23 -73.04 38.75 46.39
N ARG A 24 -72.26 39.81 46.68
CA ARG A 24 -70.95 40.03 46.05
C ARG A 24 -69.95 38.94 46.43
N ASN A 25 -69.88 38.57 47.71
CA ASN A 25 -69.01 37.50 48.18
C ASN A 25 -69.40 36.15 47.55
N TYR A 26 -70.69 35.84 47.44
CA TYR A 26 -71.14 34.64 46.72
C TYR A 26 -70.79 34.68 45.23
N ALA A 27 -70.99 35.82 44.56
CA ALA A 27 -70.66 35.95 43.14
C ALA A 27 -69.15 35.81 42.89
N GLU A 28 -68.31 36.37 43.78
CA GLU A 28 -66.85 36.26 43.71
C GLU A 28 -66.38 34.84 44.01
N LEU A 29 -66.95 34.19 45.03
CA LEU A 29 -66.67 32.79 45.37
C LEU A 29 -67.05 31.85 44.22
N SER A 30 -68.24 32.03 43.63
CA SER A 30 -68.68 31.24 42.47
C SER A 30 -67.78 31.47 41.26
N ARG A 31 -67.30 32.70 41.03
CA ARG A 31 -66.39 33.01 39.93
C ARG A 31 -65.01 32.38 40.13
N LEU A 32 -64.48 32.40 41.35
CA LEU A 32 -63.21 31.76 41.70
C LEU A 32 -63.30 30.24 41.61
N SER A 33 -64.35 29.64 42.18
CA SER A 33 -64.63 28.21 42.07
C SER A 33 -64.68 27.78 40.61
N ARG A 34 -65.45 28.49 39.78
CA ARG A 34 -65.58 28.18 38.36
C ARG A 34 -64.26 28.31 37.60
N ARG A 35 -63.43 29.29 37.93
CA ARG A 35 -62.11 29.47 37.31
C ARG A 35 -61.14 28.37 37.72
N LEU A 36 -61.18 27.92 38.97
CA LEU A 36 -60.38 26.81 39.46
C LEU A 36 -60.78 25.49 38.80
N GLU A 37 -62.09 25.20 38.72
CA GLU A 37 -62.63 24.05 37.98
C GLU A 37 -62.12 24.02 36.53
N LEU A 38 -62.29 25.14 35.80
CA LEU A 38 -61.85 25.24 34.40
C LEU A 38 -60.32 25.08 34.25
N ALA A 39 -59.54 25.57 35.21
CA ALA A 39 -58.08 25.42 35.20
C ALA A 39 -57.67 23.96 35.44
N LEU A 40 -58.31 23.27 36.38
CA LEU A 40 -58.10 21.85 36.67
C LEU A 40 -58.49 20.99 35.46
N GLU A 41 -59.67 21.24 34.88
CA GLU A 41 -60.17 20.55 33.69
C GLU A 41 -59.21 20.68 32.50
N ALA A 42 -58.74 21.91 32.21
CA ALA A 42 -57.79 22.19 31.14
C ALA A 42 -56.40 21.57 31.37
N SER A 43 -55.99 21.41 32.64
CA SER A 43 -54.73 20.76 33.01
C SER A 43 -54.80 19.23 33.06
N ALA A 44 -55.99 18.66 32.89
CA ALA A 44 -56.27 17.24 33.07
C ALA A 44 -55.85 16.68 34.44
N ILE A 45 -55.83 17.54 35.46
CA ILE A 45 -55.53 17.19 36.84
C ILE A 45 -56.84 16.84 37.54
N GLY A 46 -56.89 15.66 38.15
CA GLY A 46 -57.94 15.26 39.08
C GLY A 46 -57.57 15.62 40.51
N VAL A 47 -58.57 15.96 41.31
CA VAL A 47 -58.43 16.28 42.73
C VAL A 47 -59.08 15.18 43.56
N TRP A 48 -58.36 14.75 44.60
CA TRP A 48 -58.87 13.84 45.60
C TRP A 48 -58.71 14.42 47.00
N GLU A 49 -59.60 14.05 47.89
CA GLU A 49 -59.54 14.40 49.31
C GLU A 49 -59.73 13.15 50.16
N HIS A 50 -58.90 12.99 51.17
CA HIS A 50 -58.96 11.90 52.12
C HIS A 50 -59.13 12.43 53.54
N ASP A 51 -60.21 12.02 54.20
CA ASP A 51 -60.43 12.30 55.62
C ASP A 51 -59.74 11.25 56.47
N LEU A 52 -58.70 11.67 57.20
CA LEU A 52 -57.83 10.75 57.94
C LEU A 52 -58.48 10.25 59.24
N GLY A 53 -59.62 10.81 59.65
CA GLY A 53 -60.37 10.36 60.82
C GLY A 53 -61.45 9.33 60.47
N THR A 54 -62.15 9.51 59.36
CA THR A 54 -63.21 8.59 58.89
C THR A 54 -62.73 7.59 57.85
N ASN A 55 -61.51 7.78 57.32
CA ASN A 55 -60.92 7.02 56.21
C ASN A 55 -61.73 7.11 54.90
N GLU A 56 -62.55 8.16 54.74
CA GLU A 56 -63.34 8.41 53.55
C GLU A 56 -62.46 9.06 52.46
N LEU A 57 -62.54 8.55 51.24
CA LEU A 57 -61.80 9.07 50.08
C LEU A 57 -62.81 9.62 49.08
N THR A 58 -62.64 10.90 48.74
CA THR A 58 -63.46 11.61 47.75
C THR A 58 -62.63 11.83 46.51
N TRP A 59 -63.15 11.41 45.36
CA TRP A 59 -62.56 11.62 44.05
C TRP A 59 -63.46 12.52 43.22
N ASP A 60 -62.89 13.53 42.58
CA ASP A 60 -63.60 14.29 41.56
C ASP A 60 -63.84 13.45 40.29
N ASP A 61 -64.58 14.01 39.33
CA ASP A 61 -64.91 13.31 38.09
C ASP A 61 -63.65 12.92 37.29
N ARG A 62 -62.57 13.71 37.38
CA ARG A 62 -61.32 13.47 36.65
C ARG A 62 -60.49 12.35 37.28
N VAL A 63 -60.39 12.25 38.60
CA VAL A 63 -59.75 11.09 39.26
C VAL A 63 -60.54 9.83 38.94
N ASN A 64 -61.88 9.87 38.98
CA ASN A 64 -62.70 8.73 38.55
C ASN A 64 -62.42 8.33 37.09
N GLU A 65 -62.25 9.31 36.18
CA GLU A 65 -61.85 9.07 34.80
C GLU A 65 -60.46 8.43 34.70
N ILE A 66 -59.45 8.94 35.43
CA ILE A 66 -58.08 8.40 35.44
C ILE A 66 -58.08 6.92 35.87
N TYR A 67 -58.89 6.55 36.86
CA TYR A 67 -58.98 5.18 37.38
C TYR A 67 -60.01 4.30 36.65
N GLY A 68 -60.74 4.84 35.67
CA GLY A 68 -61.75 4.10 34.90
C GLY A 68 -62.97 3.66 35.73
N LYS A 69 -63.37 4.48 36.71
CA LYS A 69 -64.40 4.18 37.69
C LYS A 69 -65.62 5.10 37.53
N PRO A 70 -66.85 4.66 37.88
CA PRO A 70 -68.04 5.51 37.80
C PRO A 70 -68.03 6.62 38.86
N THR A 71 -68.62 7.78 38.51
CA THR A 71 -68.74 8.95 39.38
C THR A 71 -69.84 8.76 40.43
N GLY A 72 -69.66 9.34 41.62
CA GLY A 72 -70.68 9.36 42.68
C GLY A 72 -70.72 8.14 43.62
N GLU A 73 -69.84 7.16 43.46
CA GLU A 73 -69.64 6.09 44.45
C GLU A 73 -68.72 6.53 45.59
N ARG A 74 -69.04 6.15 46.83
CA ARG A 74 -68.13 6.34 47.96
C ARG A 74 -66.89 5.46 47.78
N ARG A 75 -65.70 6.06 47.89
CA ARG A 75 -64.41 5.36 47.82
C ARG A 75 -63.78 5.33 49.21
N GLY A 76 -63.05 4.27 49.49
CA GLY A 76 -62.15 4.19 50.64
C GLY A 76 -60.70 4.04 50.21
N TYR A 77 -59.79 4.08 51.18
CA TYR A 77 -58.36 3.81 50.95
C TYR A 77 -58.10 2.49 50.19
N LEU A 78 -58.89 1.45 50.46
CA LEU A 78 -58.76 0.15 49.80
C LEU A 78 -59.12 0.18 48.31
N ASP A 79 -59.97 1.12 47.87
CA ASP A 79 -60.29 1.27 46.44
C ASP A 79 -59.12 1.87 45.66
N TRP A 80 -58.37 2.78 46.27
CA TRP A 80 -57.12 3.31 45.74
C TRP A 80 -56.04 2.22 45.73
N ALA A 81 -55.79 1.59 46.88
CA ALA A 81 -54.79 0.53 47.02
C ALA A 81 -55.05 -0.65 46.07
N GLY A 82 -56.32 -1.05 45.90
CA GLY A 82 -56.70 -2.12 44.99
C GLY A 82 -56.58 -1.79 43.50
N ALA A 83 -56.47 -0.50 43.14
CA ALA A 83 -56.25 -0.07 41.77
C ALA A 83 -54.76 0.06 41.41
N ILE A 84 -53.86 0.14 42.39
CA ILE A 84 -52.41 0.22 42.15
C ILE A 84 -51.88 -1.13 41.66
N HIS A 85 -50.92 -1.09 40.72
CA HIS A 85 -50.23 -2.26 40.21
C HIS A 85 -49.51 -3.00 41.35
N PRO A 86 -49.59 -4.35 41.44
CA PRO A 86 -49.04 -5.11 42.56
C PRO A 86 -47.58 -4.81 42.91
N ASP A 87 -46.73 -4.63 41.89
CA ASP A 87 -45.30 -4.28 42.07
C ASP A 87 -45.07 -2.89 42.68
N ASP A 88 -45.99 -1.94 42.47
CA ASP A 88 -45.84 -0.54 42.89
C ASP A 88 -46.56 -0.28 44.23
N LEU A 89 -47.41 -1.22 44.67
CA LEU A 89 -48.27 -1.10 45.85
C LEU A 89 -47.48 -0.82 47.13
N ALA A 90 -46.42 -1.60 47.38
CA ALA A 90 -45.62 -1.48 48.58
C ALA A 90 -44.89 -0.12 48.65
N GLY A 91 -44.42 0.38 47.50
CA GLY A 91 -43.78 1.70 47.40
C GLY A 91 -44.77 2.83 47.62
N ALA A 92 -45.92 2.80 46.94
CA ALA A 92 -46.97 3.80 47.08
C ALA A 92 -47.52 3.87 48.52
N HIS A 93 -47.67 2.73 49.20
CA HIS A 93 -48.06 2.69 50.62
C HIS A 93 -46.99 3.34 51.51
N ALA A 94 -45.71 3.02 51.29
CA ALA A 94 -44.62 3.61 52.07
C ALA A 94 -44.52 5.13 51.88
N ASP A 95 -44.70 5.63 50.65
CA ASP A 95 -44.73 7.06 50.35
C ASP A 95 -45.89 7.76 51.08
N PHE A 96 -47.06 7.11 51.10
CA PHE A 96 -48.25 7.59 51.78
C PHE A 96 -48.07 7.63 53.30
N ASP A 97 -47.56 6.54 53.89
CA ASP A 97 -47.30 6.43 55.34
C ASP A 97 -46.23 7.43 55.80
N SER A 98 -45.20 7.65 54.98
CA SER A 98 -44.14 8.64 55.23
C SER A 98 -44.68 10.06 55.26
N ALA A 99 -45.57 10.43 54.33
CA ALA A 99 -46.22 11.73 54.32
C ALA A 99 -47.12 11.93 55.56
N MET A 100 -47.83 10.88 55.97
CA MET A 100 -48.67 10.85 57.16
C MET A 100 -47.87 11.03 58.46
N ALA A 101 -46.70 10.42 58.57
CA ALA A 101 -45.85 10.51 59.77
C ALA A 101 -45.02 11.80 59.84
N GLY A 102 -44.55 12.29 58.68
CA GLY A 102 -43.60 13.41 58.59
C GLY A 102 -44.24 14.79 58.43
N GLY A 103 -45.53 14.88 58.09
CA GLY A 103 -46.23 16.15 57.84
C GLY A 103 -45.74 16.92 56.61
N GLY A 104 -44.96 16.26 55.73
CA GLY A 104 -44.47 16.82 54.47
C GLY A 104 -45.46 16.67 53.31
N PRO A 105 -45.17 17.27 52.14
CA PRO A 105 -45.99 17.03 50.95
C PRO A 105 -45.86 15.57 50.50
N TYR A 106 -46.98 14.91 50.26
CA TYR A 106 -47.00 13.61 49.61
C TYR A 106 -46.65 13.77 48.13
N LEU A 107 -45.76 12.91 47.64
CA LEU A 107 -45.42 12.79 46.24
C LEU A 107 -45.21 11.31 45.95
N SER A 108 -45.98 10.74 45.05
CA SER A 108 -45.78 9.37 44.60
C SER A 108 -46.08 9.24 43.11
N GLU A 109 -45.39 8.32 42.46
CA GLU A 109 -45.63 7.94 41.07
C GLU A 109 -45.75 6.42 41.00
N TYR A 110 -46.89 5.94 40.55
CA TYR A 110 -47.22 4.52 40.54
C TYR A 110 -48.04 4.16 39.32
N ARG A 111 -48.00 2.89 38.94
CA ARG A 111 -48.90 2.34 37.93
C ARG A 111 -50.23 1.95 38.56
N ILE A 112 -51.31 2.22 37.87
CA ILE A 112 -52.65 1.70 38.17
C ILE A 112 -53.08 0.71 37.10
N ILE A 113 -53.94 -0.23 37.48
CA ILE A 113 -54.61 -1.16 36.57
C ILE A 113 -56.08 -0.79 36.56
N ARG A 114 -56.57 -0.35 35.40
CA ARG A 114 -57.98 -0.02 35.21
C ARG A 114 -58.85 -1.27 35.14
N PRO A 115 -60.17 -1.16 35.31
CA PRO A 115 -61.09 -2.30 35.19
C PRO A 115 -61.06 -3.01 33.83
N ASP A 116 -60.64 -2.32 32.76
CA ASP A 116 -60.43 -2.87 31.42
C ASP A 116 -59.07 -3.57 31.24
N GLY A 117 -58.22 -3.54 32.26
CA GLY A 117 -56.86 -4.09 32.26
C GLY A 117 -55.79 -3.14 31.73
N GLU A 118 -56.14 -1.92 31.31
CA GLU A 118 -55.17 -0.91 30.87
C GLU A 118 -54.29 -0.46 32.04
N ILE A 119 -52.98 -0.44 31.83
CA ILE A 119 -52.02 0.08 32.81
C ILE A 119 -51.79 1.56 32.53
N ARG A 120 -51.96 2.41 33.55
CA ARG A 120 -51.62 3.84 33.48
C ARG A 120 -50.61 4.23 34.53
N HIS A 121 -49.71 5.14 34.20
CA HIS A 121 -48.81 5.77 35.17
C HIS A 121 -49.47 7.03 35.71
N VAL A 122 -49.64 7.11 37.02
CA VAL A 122 -50.24 8.25 37.71
C VAL A 122 -49.20 8.88 38.60
N ARG A 123 -49.13 10.21 38.56
CA ARG A 123 -48.35 10.99 39.52
C ARG A 123 -49.32 11.71 40.45
N SER A 124 -49.14 11.51 41.74
CA SER A 124 -49.96 12.08 42.80
C SER A 124 -49.13 13.00 43.68
N LYS A 125 -49.68 14.17 43.99
CA LYS A 125 -49.08 15.12 44.94
C LYS A 125 -50.13 15.69 45.86
N ALA A 126 -49.92 15.61 47.17
CA ALA A 126 -50.90 16.07 48.15
C ALA A 126 -50.28 16.82 49.33
N ILE A 127 -51.14 17.56 50.03
CA ILE A 127 -50.82 18.26 51.27
C ILE A 127 -51.83 17.89 52.35
N ILE A 128 -51.38 17.88 53.60
CA ILE A 128 -52.22 17.64 54.76
C ILE A 128 -52.60 19.00 55.36
N TYR A 129 -53.89 19.20 55.65
CA TYR A 129 -54.41 20.41 56.26
C TYR A 129 -55.42 20.09 57.36
N ARG A 130 -55.67 21.05 58.26
CA ARG A 130 -56.60 20.90 59.39
C ARG A 130 -57.52 22.11 59.48
N VAL A 131 -58.83 21.86 59.46
CA VAL A 131 -59.85 22.88 59.72
C VAL A 131 -60.14 22.90 61.23
N ALA A 132 -60.39 24.08 61.81
CA ALA A 132 -60.60 24.21 63.25
C ALA A 132 -61.75 23.32 63.75
N ASN A 133 -61.45 22.45 64.73
CA ASN A 133 -62.33 21.41 65.30
C ASN A 133 -62.68 20.21 64.39
N ASP A 134 -61.99 20.01 63.27
CA ASP A 134 -62.20 18.87 62.35
C ASP A 134 -61.04 17.85 62.39
N THR A 135 -61.27 16.66 61.83
CA THR A 135 -60.22 15.65 61.58
C THR A 135 -59.22 16.18 60.55
N PRO A 136 -57.93 15.76 60.60
CA PRO A 136 -56.97 16.17 59.58
C PRO A 136 -57.38 15.58 58.23
N LYS A 137 -57.32 16.41 57.18
CA LYS A 137 -57.69 16.03 55.81
C LYS A 137 -56.48 16.17 54.90
N MET A 138 -56.41 15.32 53.90
CA MET A 138 -55.36 15.34 52.89
C MET A 138 -55.99 15.64 51.55
N ILE A 139 -55.56 16.71 50.89
CA ILE A 139 -56.04 17.08 49.55
C ILE A 139 -54.89 16.95 48.56
N GLY A 140 -55.14 16.24 47.47
CA GLY A 140 -54.15 15.91 46.46
C GLY A 140 -54.63 16.16 45.05
N ALA A 141 -53.65 16.36 44.18
CA ALA A 141 -53.78 16.47 42.75
C ALA A 141 -53.12 15.25 42.10
N GLU A 142 -53.81 14.63 41.16
CA GLU A 142 -53.37 13.47 40.39
C GLU A 142 -53.52 13.72 38.90
N TRP A 143 -52.55 13.28 38.11
CA TRP A 143 -52.64 13.32 36.66
C TRP A 143 -51.95 12.11 36.03
N ASP A 144 -52.43 11.75 34.85
CA ASP A 144 -51.91 10.67 34.04
C ASP A 144 -50.62 11.10 33.32
N VAL A 145 -49.51 10.41 33.60
CA VAL A 145 -48.19 10.62 32.98
C VAL A 145 -47.79 9.47 32.06
N THR A 146 -48.73 8.60 31.67
CA THR A 146 -48.46 7.41 30.84
C THR A 146 -47.79 7.78 29.51
N ALA A 147 -48.31 8.79 28.81
CA ALA A 147 -47.77 9.24 27.53
C ALA A 147 -46.31 9.73 27.67
N ASP A 148 -46.01 10.50 28.73
CA ASP A 148 -44.67 11.03 29.01
C ASP A 148 -43.68 9.91 29.34
N VAL A 149 -44.10 8.95 30.19
CA VAL A 149 -43.26 7.82 30.58
C VAL A 149 -42.96 6.91 29.39
N LEU A 150 -43.96 6.62 28.55
CA LEU A 150 -43.78 5.82 27.34
C LEU A 150 -42.88 6.53 26.33
N LEU A 151 -43.12 7.82 26.07
CA LEU A 151 -42.29 8.63 25.18
C LEU A 151 -40.83 8.66 25.66
N ASN A 152 -40.60 8.86 26.96
CA ASN A 152 -39.24 8.88 27.50
C ASN A 152 -38.56 7.50 27.35
N LYS A 153 -39.28 6.40 27.60
CA LYS A 153 -38.76 5.04 27.35
C LYS A 153 -38.38 4.83 25.89
N ASP A 154 -39.23 5.24 24.96
CA ASP A 154 -38.97 5.14 23.52
C ASP A 154 -37.78 6.00 23.09
N LEU A 155 -37.65 7.22 23.61
CA LEU A 155 -36.52 8.10 23.37
C LEU A 155 -35.20 7.50 23.86
N VAL A 156 -35.18 6.94 25.08
CA VAL A 156 -33.99 6.26 25.62
C VAL A 156 -33.59 5.08 24.74
N ARG A 157 -34.56 4.27 24.32
CA ARG A 157 -34.33 3.11 23.44
C ARG A 157 -33.80 3.54 22.07
N ALA A 158 -34.41 4.56 21.46
CA ALA A 158 -33.98 5.10 20.17
C ALA A 158 -32.56 5.68 20.24
N LYS A 159 -32.23 6.39 21.34
CA LYS A 159 -30.89 6.92 21.59
C LYS A 159 -29.85 5.81 21.69
N GLN A 160 -30.10 4.78 22.50
CA GLN A 160 -29.19 3.64 22.65
C GLN A 160 -28.94 2.92 21.31
N LEU A 161 -30.01 2.72 20.52
CA LEU A 161 -29.88 2.12 19.19
C LEU A 161 -29.05 3.00 18.24
N SER A 162 -29.26 4.32 18.29
CA SER A 162 -28.50 5.27 17.48
C SER A 162 -27.02 5.31 17.85
N GLU A 163 -26.69 5.28 19.15
CA GLU A 163 -25.31 5.26 19.64
C GLU A 163 -24.59 3.97 19.21
N SER A 164 -25.23 2.81 19.36
CA SER A 164 -24.68 1.52 18.90
C SER A 164 -24.42 1.52 17.39
N LYS A 165 -25.40 2.00 16.60
CA LYS A 165 -25.26 2.06 15.15
C LYS A 165 -24.16 3.02 14.70
N ASN A 166 -23.98 4.14 15.41
CA ASN A 166 -22.90 5.08 15.12
C ASN A 166 -21.53 4.48 15.44
N ALA A 167 -21.39 3.75 16.55
CA ALA A 167 -20.15 3.05 16.88
C ALA A 167 -19.80 1.96 15.84
N GLU A 168 -20.78 1.20 15.38
CA GLU A 168 -20.60 0.23 14.30
C GLU A 168 -20.18 0.90 12.98
N LEU A 169 -20.81 2.04 12.64
CA LEU A 169 -20.49 2.79 11.43
C LEU A 169 -19.07 3.34 11.46
N GLU A 170 -18.64 3.93 12.58
CA GLU A 170 -17.27 4.43 12.75
C GLU A 170 -16.23 3.30 12.66
N SER A 171 -16.50 2.15 13.30
CA SER A 171 -15.63 0.97 13.19
C SER A 171 -15.56 0.41 11.76
N ALA A 172 -16.70 0.35 11.06
CA ALA A 172 -16.76 -0.07 9.67
C ALA A 172 -15.99 0.90 8.76
N LYS A 173 -16.16 2.21 8.95
CA LYS A 173 -15.46 3.25 8.21
C LYS A 173 -13.95 3.18 8.42
N ALA A 174 -13.48 3.09 9.67
CA ALA A 174 -12.06 2.96 9.99
C ALA A 174 -11.42 1.72 9.33
N ARG A 175 -12.15 0.59 9.31
CA ARG A 175 -11.70 -0.64 8.65
C ARG A 175 -11.66 -0.50 7.13
N ILE A 176 -12.66 0.14 6.52
CA ILE A 176 -12.67 0.40 5.07
C ILE A 176 -11.50 1.30 4.69
N GLU A 177 -11.26 2.37 5.44
CA GLU A 177 -10.12 3.26 5.24
C GLU A 177 -8.79 2.52 5.38
N HIS A 178 -8.66 1.67 6.40
CA HIS A 178 -7.46 0.86 6.60
C HIS A 178 -7.19 -0.07 5.41
N ILE A 179 -8.20 -0.83 4.95
CA ILE A 179 -8.09 -1.72 3.79
C ILE A 179 -7.78 -0.95 2.50
N ALA A 180 -8.33 0.25 2.34
CA ALA A 180 -8.08 1.08 1.15
C ALA A 180 -6.66 1.65 1.09
N LEU A 181 -6.01 1.83 2.25
CA LEU A 181 -4.71 2.50 2.38
C LEU A 181 -3.56 1.55 2.74
N HIS A 182 -3.83 0.27 3.02
CA HIS A 182 -2.80 -0.71 3.39
C HIS A 182 -2.82 -1.93 2.45
N ASP A 183 -1.65 -2.53 2.27
CA ASP A 183 -1.45 -3.79 1.58
C ASP A 183 -2.00 -4.94 2.45
N SER A 184 -2.88 -5.76 1.87
CA SER A 184 -3.60 -6.81 2.61
C SER A 184 -2.69 -7.93 3.10
N LEU A 185 -1.55 -8.18 2.43
CA LEU A 185 -0.62 -9.23 2.81
C LEU A 185 0.33 -8.79 3.93
N THR A 186 0.98 -7.65 3.76
CA THR A 186 2.05 -7.19 4.67
C THR A 186 1.55 -6.25 5.76
N GLY A 187 0.34 -5.70 5.61
CA GLY A 187 -0.21 -4.67 6.49
C GLY A 187 0.53 -3.32 6.41
N LEU A 188 1.48 -3.16 5.48
CA LEU A 188 2.14 -1.88 5.23
C LEU A 188 1.21 -0.92 4.49
N PRO A 189 1.39 0.40 4.63
CA PRO A 189 0.84 1.38 3.69
C PRO A 189 1.03 0.95 2.23
N ASN A 190 0.00 1.10 1.42
CA ASN A 190 0.04 0.81 0.00
C ASN A 190 0.46 2.05 -0.81
N ARG A 191 0.54 1.92 -2.14
CA ARG A 191 0.91 3.03 -3.01
C ARG A 191 0.01 4.26 -2.88
N ARG A 192 -1.31 4.06 -2.70
CA ARG A 192 -2.25 5.17 -2.53
C ARG A 192 -1.95 5.96 -1.26
N TYR A 193 -1.61 5.29 -0.17
CA TYR A 193 -1.26 5.98 1.07
C TYR A 193 0.09 6.68 0.96
N LEU A 194 1.08 6.05 0.32
CA LEU A 194 2.36 6.68 0.00
C LEU A 194 2.16 8.00 -0.76
N ASP A 195 1.35 7.99 -1.82
CA ASP A 195 1.10 9.19 -2.63
C ASP A 195 0.43 10.31 -1.81
N GLN A 196 -0.42 9.98 -0.84
CA GLN A 196 -1.05 10.96 0.06
C GLN A 196 -0.06 11.60 1.04
N VAL A 197 0.89 10.83 1.58
CA VAL A 197 1.82 11.33 2.59
C VAL A 197 3.10 11.92 2.02
N LEU A 198 3.47 11.60 0.77
CA LEU A 198 4.75 11.95 0.19
C LEU A 198 4.98 13.48 0.14
N GLU A 199 3.96 14.24 -0.25
CA GLU A 199 4.02 15.71 -0.29
C GLU A 199 4.15 16.31 1.10
N ASP A 200 3.36 15.82 2.06
CA ASP A 200 3.41 16.24 3.47
C ASP A 200 4.78 15.93 4.09
N TYR A 201 5.33 14.76 3.80
CA TYR A 201 6.63 14.31 4.30
C TYR A 201 7.76 15.19 3.76
N ALA A 202 7.74 15.51 2.47
CA ALA A 202 8.68 16.45 1.85
C ALA A 202 8.56 17.86 2.42
N ALA A 203 7.33 18.36 2.62
CA ALA A 203 7.07 19.67 3.22
C ALA A 203 7.54 19.74 4.69
N ASN A 204 7.32 18.68 5.47
CA ASN A 204 7.75 18.58 6.87
C ASN A 204 9.28 18.58 6.99
N ALA A 205 9.97 17.80 6.16
CA ALA A 205 11.43 17.77 6.12
C ALA A 205 12.01 19.16 5.89
N ARG A 206 11.50 19.88 4.87
CA ARG A 206 11.92 21.25 4.56
C ARG A 206 11.68 22.22 5.71
N ARG A 207 10.52 22.14 6.38
CA ARG A 207 10.21 22.97 7.55
C ARG A 207 11.13 22.70 8.75
N ALA A 208 11.54 21.45 8.93
CA ALA A 208 12.47 21.04 9.99
C ALA A 208 13.95 21.35 9.66
N GLY A 209 14.24 21.94 8.49
CA GLY A 209 15.60 22.21 8.03
C GLY A 209 16.38 20.95 7.61
N GLY A 210 15.67 19.84 7.37
CA GLY A 210 16.23 18.59 6.87
C GLY A 210 15.91 18.33 5.39
N TYR A 211 16.43 17.22 4.88
CA TYR A 211 16.24 16.73 3.54
C TYR A 211 15.29 15.53 3.55
N ALA A 212 14.32 15.52 2.64
CA ALA A 212 13.49 14.34 2.42
C ALA A 212 14.28 13.31 1.61
N ALA A 213 14.28 12.06 2.06
CA ALA A 213 14.95 10.96 1.40
C ALA A 213 13.98 9.82 1.14
N LEU A 214 14.18 9.15 0.01
CA LEU A 214 13.40 8.00 -0.43
C LEU A 214 14.35 6.86 -0.78
N LEU A 215 14.11 5.69 -0.18
CA LEU A 215 14.75 4.44 -0.58
C LEU A 215 13.71 3.58 -1.29
N HIS A 216 13.98 3.24 -2.55
CA HIS A 216 13.22 2.29 -3.34
C HIS A 216 13.92 0.94 -3.31
N ILE A 217 13.23 -0.09 -2.85
CA ILE A 217 13.79 -1.38 -2.45
C ILE A 217 13.08 -2.48 -3.25
N ASP A 218 13.84 -3.37 -3.88
CA ASP A 218 13.31 -4.49 -4.68
C ASP A 218 14.00 -5.80 -4.29
N LEU A 219 13.20 -6.86 -4.13
CA LEU A 219 13.72 -8.18 -3.75
C LEU A 219 14.33 -8.89 -4.97
N ASP A 220 15.64 -9.10 -4.92
CA ASP A 220 16.37 -9.70 -6.04
C ASP A 220 15.91 -11.14 -6.31
N ARG A 221 15.54 -11.41 -7.56
CA ARG A 221 15.13 -12.75 -8.04
C ARG A 221 13.91 -13.31 -7.32
N PHE A 222 13.03 -12.47 -6.78
CA PHE A 222 11.79 -12.89 -6.13
C PHE A 222 10.95 -13.85 -6.99
N LYS A 223 10.86 -13.57 -8.29
CA LYS A 223 10.16 -14.45 -9.25
C LYS A 223 10.69 -15.89 -9.22
N HIS A 224 12.00 -16.10 -9.09
CA HIS A 224 12.59 -17.44 -9.03
C HIS A 224 12.13 -18.20 -7.77
N ILE A 225 11.87 -17.50 -6.67
CA ILE A 225 11.30 -18.11 -5.45
C ILE A 225 9.87 -18.56 -5.72
N ASN A 226 9.05 -17.72 -6.34
CA ASN A 226 7.69 -18.08 -6.72
C ASN A 226 7.65 -19.27 -7.69
N ASP A 227 8.51 -19.26 -8.70
CA ASP A 227 8.55 -20.29 -9.73
C ASP A 227 9.06 -21.65 -9.16
N THR A 228 9.91 -21.63 -8.13
CA THR A 228 10.51 -22.83 -7.54
C THR A 228 9.71 -23.39 -6.34
N LEU A 229 9.20 -22.52 -5.48
CA LEU A 229 8.61 -22.88 -4.17
C LEU A 229 7.12 -22.48 -4.06
N GLY A 230 6.56 -21.86 -5.09
CA GLY A 230 5.18 -21.41 -5.15
C GLY A 230 4.93 -20.05 -4.50
N HIS A 231 3.77 -19.48 -4.81
CA HIS A 231 3.38 -18.14 -4.35
C HIS A 231 3.31 -18.01 -2.82
N ALA A 232 2.90 -19.06 -2.10
CA ALA A 232 2.85 -19.01 -0.64
C ALA A 232 4.24 -18.81 0.01
N ALA A 233 5.30 -19.35 -0.62
CA ALA A 233 6.67 -19.08 -0.19
C ALA A 233 7.05 -17.62 -0.47
N GLY A 234 6.68 -17.08 -1.64
CA GLY A 234 6.85 -15.66 -1.95
C GLY A 234 6.15 -14.75 -0.96
N ASP A 235 4.90 -15.05 -0.61
CA ASP A 235 4.12 -14.30 0.38
C ASP A 235 4.82 -14.27 1.74
N ALA A 236 5.35 -15.41 2.18
CA ALA A 236 6.13 -15.48 3.42
C ALA A 236 7.41 -14.63 3.35
N MET A 237 8.08 -14.55 2.19
CA MET A 237 9.25 -13.69 2.02
C MET A 237 8.87 -12.21 2.03
N LEU A 238 7.72 -11.83 1.47
CA LEU A 238 7.22 -10.45 1.49
C LEU A 238 6.85 -10.01 2.91
N VAL A 239 6.24 -10.88 3.71
CA VAL A 239 5.95 -10.64 5.13
C VAL A 239 7.24 -10.56 5.95
N HIS A 240 8.24 -11.38 5.64
CA HIS A 240 9.54 -11.26 6.28
C HIS A 240 10.20 -9.90 5.94
N ALA A 241 10.20 -9.52 4.67
CA ALA A 241 10.76 -8.25 4.21
C ALA A 241 10.08 -7.05 4.89
N SER A 242 8.75 -7.06 4.99
CA SER A 242 8.02 -5.98 5.68
C SER A 242 8.39 -5.88 7.16
N THR A 243 8.58 -7.01 7.83
CA THR A 243 9.01 -7.08 9.23
C THR A 243 10.41 -6.52 9.42
N VAL A 244 11.36 -6.91 8.55
CA VAL A 244 12.73 -6.39 8.58
C VAL A 244 12.72 -4.88 8.38
N LEU A 245 12.03 -4.36 7.36
CA LEU A 245 11.98 -2.92 7.09
C LEU A 245 11.40 -2.14 8.28
N ARG A 246 10.26 -2.57 8.84
CA ARG A 246 9.66 -1.93 10.03
C ARG A 246 10.59 -1.91 11.23
N SER A 247 11.42 -2.95 11.41
CA SER A 247 12.33 -3.04 12.56
C SER A 247 13.57 -2.16 12.44
N LYS A 248 13.96 -1.75 11.22
CA LYS A 248 15.20 -1.00 10.96
C LYS A 248 14.99 0.47 10.67
N VAL A 249 13.77 0.83 10.29
CA VAL A 249 13.35 2.20 10.07
C VAL A 249 12.85 2.72 11.43
N ASP A 250 13.56 3.69 12.01
CA ASP A 250 13.21 4.31 13.28
C ASP A 250 11.80 4.96 13.22
N GLY A 251 11.18 5.23 14.37
CA GLY A 251 9.76 5.60 14.47
C GLY A 251 9.28 6.83 13.69
N GLU A 252 10.19 7.66 13.15
CA GLU A 252 9.84 8.78 12.26
C GLU A 252 9.79 8.38 10.78
N GLY A 253 10.37 7.26 10.39
CA GLY A 253 10.41 6.79 9.01
C GLY A 253 9.14 6.06 8.60
N PHE A 254 8.75 6.22 7.35
CA PHE A 254 7.54 5.63 6.77
C PHE A 254 7.93 4.48 5.83
N VAL A 255 7.28 3.32 5.97
CA VAL A 255 7.54 2.14 5.13
C VAL A 255 6.26 1.78 4.40
N ALA A 256 6.32 1.62 3.09
CA ALA A 256 5.21 1.21 2.23
C ALA A 256 5.59 0.05 1.33
N ARG A 257 4.59 -0.72 0.90
CA ARG A 257 4.71 -1.69 -0.19
C ARG A 257 3.89 -1.18 -1.37
N ILE A 258 4.54 -0.91 -2.50
CA ILE A 258 3.89 -0.27 -3.65
C ILE A 258 3.32 -1.27 -4.65
N GLY A 259 3.84 -2.49 -4.68
CA GLY A 259 3.36 -3.59 -5.53
C GLY A 259 4.42 -4.68 -5.68
N GLY A 260 4.00 -5.89 -6.03
CA GLY A 260 4.93 -7.01 -6.26
C GLY A 260 5.93 -7.21 -5.11
N ASP A 261 7.20 -7.14 -5.43
CA ASP A 261 8.38 -7.23 -4.58
C ASP A 261 9.02 -5.86 -4.25
N GLU A 262 8.31 -4.76 -4.49
CA GLU A 262 8.80 -3.40 -4.32
C GLU A 262 8.30 -2.75 -3.02
N PHE A 263 9.25 -2.18 -2.27
CA PHE A 263 9.04 -1.47 -1.02
C PHE A 263 9.64 -0.06 -1.10
N ILE A 264 9.01 0.87 -0.39
CA ILE A 264 9.46 2.26 -0.29
C ILE A 264 9.69 2.59 1.17
N VAL A 265 10.80 3.26 1.47
CA VAL A 265 11.08 3.86 2.77
C VAL A 265 11.25 5.37 2.58
N LEU A 266 10.47 6.17 3.30
CA LEU A 266 10.67 7.61 3.42
C LEU A 266 11.33 7.93 4.75
N CYS A 267 12.34 8.81 4.72
CA CYS A 267 13.06 9.27 5.91
C CYS A 267 13.38 10.76 5.80
N VAL A 268 13.46 11.44 6.93
CA VAL A 268 13.98 12.81 7.01
C VAL A 268 15.41 12.78 7.50
N VAL A 269 16.32 13.45 6.80
CA VAL A 269 17.75 13.49 7.13
C VAL A 269 18.16 14.93 7.44
N HIS A 270 18.59 15.19 8.66
CA HIS A 270 18.90 16.55 9.10
C HIS A 270 20.38 16.95 8.89
N ASN A 271 21.32 15.99 8.95
CA ASN A 271 22.75 16.31 8.98
C ASN A 271 23.58 15.58 7.92
N ASP A 272 23.58 14.24 7.93
CA ASP A 272 24.51 13.44 7.11
C ASP A 272 23.77 12.43 6.25
N ILE A 273 23.79 12.66 4.94
CA ILE A 273 23.23 11.77 3.90
C ILE A 273 23.84 10.35 3.99
N LYS A 274 25.06 10.20 4.53
CA LYS A 274 25.67 8.88 4.74
C LYS A 274 24.86 7.98 5.67
N GLN A 275 24.02 8.54 6.54
CA GLN A 275 23.10 7.75 7.37
C GLN A 275 22.14 6.90 6.53
N LEU A 276 21.74 7.37 5.34
CA LEU A 276 20.90 6.58 4.43
C LEU A 276 21.65 5.38 3.85
N GLY A 277 22.94 5.55 3.53
CA GLY A 277 23.80 4.44 3.10
C GLY A 277 23.94 3.38 4.18
N LEU A 278 24.17 3.81 5.44
CA LEU A 278 24.21 2.91 6.59
C LEU A 278 22.87 2.19 6.83
N LEU A 279 21.73 2.89 6.68
CA LEU A 279 20.40 2.27 6.76
C LEU A 279 20.24 1.21 5.66
N ALA A 280 20.58 1.54 4.41
CA ALA A 280 20.51 0.60 3.29
C ALA A 280 21.40 -0.62 3.52
N ASP A 281 22.65 -0.45 3.98
CA ASP A 281 23.55 -1.57 4.30
C ASP A 281 22.97 -2.48 5.39
N ARG A 282 22.36 -1.91 6.44
CA ARG A 282 21.69 -2.69 7.48
C ARG A 282 20.51 -3.48 6.93
N VAL A 283 19.69 -2.87 6.06
CA VAL A 283 18.56 -3.54 5.40
C VAL A 283 19.08 -4.68 4.51
N ILE A 284 20.06 -4.42 3.66
CA ILE A 284 20.65 -5.42 2.75
C ILE A 284 21.24 -6.59 3.54
N SER A 285 21.99 -6.30 4.61
CA SER A 285 22.62 -7.34 5.43
C SER A 285 21.61 -8.26 6.10
N GLN A 286 20.50 -7.70 6.60
CA GLN A 286 19.45 -8.47 7.28
C GLN A 286 18.56 -9.23 6.31
N MET A 287 18.21 -8.64 5.17
CA MET A 287 17.45 -9.34 4.11
C MET A 287 18.20 -10.55 3.54
N ARG A 288 19.54 -10.53 3.61
CA ARG A 288 20.39 -11.64 3.17
C ARG A 288 20.36 -12.83 4.13
N GLU A 289 19.87 -12.65 5.35
CA GLU A 289 19.77 -13.75 6.31
C GLU A 289 18.75 -14.78 5.80
N PRO A 290 19.11 -16.08 5.83
CA PRO A 290 18.25 -17.12 5.28
C PRO A 290 17.00 -17.32 6.14
N VAL A 291 15.84 -17.36 5.48
CA VAL A 291 14.54 -17.60 6.10
C VAL A 291 14.12 -19.04 5.84
N TYR A 292 13.59 -19.72 6.86
CA TYR A 292 13.05 -21.07 6.70
C TYR A 292 11.56 -21.01 6.35
N TYR A 293 11.18 -21.66 5.24
CA TYR A 293 9.79 -21.86 4.84
C TYR A 293 9.56 -23.34 4.56
N GLN A 294 8.67 -23.99 5.32
CA GLN A 294 8.36 -25.43 5.20
C GLN A 294 9.62 -26.33 5.10
N GLY A 295 10.61 -26.07 5.95
CA GLY A 295 11.88 -26.83 5.98
C GLY A 295 12.90 -26.44 4.91
N HIS A 296 12.55 -25.58 3.95
CA HIS A 296 13.47 -25.07 2.93
C HIS A 296 14.12 -23.77 3.38
N ARG A 297 15.42 -23.63 3.12
CA ARG A 297 16.19 -22.43 3.44
C ARG A 297 16.19 -21.47 2.26
N CYS A 298 15.35 -20.44 2.34
CA CYS A 298 15.23 -19.40 1.31
C CYS A 298 16.26 -18.30 1.52
N ARG A 299 16.85 -17.81 0.43
CA ARG A 299 17.72 -16.64 0.40
C ARG A 299 17.35 -15.75 -0.77
N PHE A 300 17.23 -14.46 -0.51
CA PHE A 300 17.10 -13.44 -1.54
C PHE A 300 18.07 -12.29 -1.24
N GLY A 301 18.47 -11.58 -2.30
CA GLY A 301 19.16 -10.31 -2.18
C GLY A 301 18.15 -9.17 -2.19
N VAL A 302 18.63 -7.96 -1.95
CA VAL A 302 17.81 -6.76 -2.14
C VAL A 302 18.62 -5.69 -2.83
N SER A 303 18.04 -5.07 -3.85
CA SER A 303 18.61 -3.90 -4.52
C SER A 303 17.91 -2.65 -4.00
N VAL A 304 18.67 -1.58 -3.75
CA VAL A 304 18.16 -0.34 -3.17
C VAL A 304 18.58 0.87 -4.00
N GLY A 305 17.64 1.71 -4.40
CA GLY A 305 17.87 3.02 -4.99
C GLY A 305 17.56 4.13 -4.00
N ILE A 306 18.47 5.07 -3.78
CA ILE A 306 18.33 6.14 -2.80
C ILE A 306 18.25 7.49 -3.51
N ALA A 307 17.19 8.26 -3.28
CA ALA A 307 17.07 9.64 -3.73
C ALA A 307 16.94 10.59 -2.54
N VAL A 308 17.51 11.79 -2.67
CA VAL A 308 17.45 12.84 -1.65
C VAL A 308 17.02 14.15 -2.30
N ASP A 309 16.05 14.82 -1.71
CA ASP A 309 15.63 16.17 -2.09
C ASP A 309 16.56 17.15 -1.39
N ASN A 310 17.34 17.91 -2.17
CA ASN A 310 18.29 18.88 -1.67
C ASN A 310 17.72 20.30 -1.52
N GLY A 311 16.40 20.48 -1.63
CA GLY A 311 15.72 21.74 -1.30
C GLY A 311 15.66 22.78 -2.43
N LYS A 312 16.02 22.41 -3.67
CA LYS A 312 15.52 23.13 -4.86
C LYS A 312 14.08 22.68 -5.09
N ASP A 313 13.21 23.52 -5.66
CA ASP A 313 11.78 23.24 -5.90
C ASP A 313 11.54 21.95 -6.72
N VAL A 314 11.72 20.80 -6.09
CA VAL A 314 11.59 19.47 -6.68
C VAL A 314 10.27 18.92 -6.17
N GLU A 315 9.36 18.66 -7.11
CA GLU A 315 8.12 17.97 -6.82
C GLU A 315 8.43 16.64 -6.13
N ALA A 316 7.71 16.33 -5.05
CA ALA A 316 7.98 15.11 -4.27
C ALA A 316 7.90 13.83 -5.13
N LYS A 317 7.15 13.87 -6.25
CA LYS A 317 7.07 12.81 -7.26
C LYS A 317 8.41 12.52 -7.96
N HIS A 318 9.29 13.51 -8.10
CA HIS A 318 10.62 13.29 -8.69
C HIS A 318 11.50 12.40 -7.79
N LEU A 319 11.29 12.38 -6.46
CA LEU A 319 12.03 11.47 -5.57
C LEU A 319 11.79 10.00 -5.93
N LEU A 320 10.55 9.65 -6.28
CA LEU A 320 10.22 8.29 -6.71
C LEU A 320 10.95 7.92 -8.00
N VAL A 321 10.89 8.79 -9.00
CA VAL A 321 11.57 8.58 -10.30
C VAL A 321 13.09 8.48 -10.12
N ASN A 322 13.67 9.36 -9.32
CA ASN A 322 15.10 9.39 -9.05
C ASN A 322 15.58 8.14 -8.29
N ALA A 323 14.80 7.68 -7.31
CA ALA A 323 15.12 6.46 -6.58
C ALA A 323 14.99 5.22 -7.47
N ASP A 324 14.01 5.18 -8.37
CA ASP A 324 13.85 4.11 -9.35
C ASP A 324 15.04 4.01 -10.33
N ILE A 325 15.52 5.16 -10.83
CA ILE A 325 16.73 5.25 -11.64
C ILE A 325 17.95 4.67 -10.89
N ALA A 326 18.10 5.03 -9.62
CA ALA A 326 19.19 4.52 -8.79
C ALA A 326 19.04 3.01 -8.54
N LEU A 327 17.82 2.53 -8.30
CA LEU A 327 17.50 1.11 -8.11
C LEU A 327 17.86 0.30 -9.35
N TYR A 328 17.50 0.78 -10.54
CA TYR A 328 17.88 0.15 -11.80
C TYR A 328 19.40 0.00 -11.94
N ARG A 329 20.16 1.03 -11.56
CA ARG A 329 21.64 0.97 -11.57
C ARG A 329 22.18 -0.03 -10.55
N ALA A 330 21.58 -0.11 -9.36
CA ALA A 330 21.94 -1.11 -8.36
C ALA A 330 21.74 -2.53 -8.89
N LYS A 331 20.62 -2.79 -9.58
CA LYS A 331 20.35 -4.08 -10.24
C LYS A 331 21.39 -4.39 -11.33
N ARG A 332 21.75 -3.41 -12.16
CA ARG A 332 22.74 -3.58 -13.25
C ARG A 332 24.17 -3.83 -12.74
N ARG A 333 24.58 -3.20 -11.64
CA ARG A 333 25.94 -3.34 -11.08
C ARG A 333 26.17 -4.65 -10.31
N GLY A 334 25.22 -5.58 -10.36
CA GLY A 334 25.36 -6.90 -9.77
C GLY A 334 24.39 -7.21 -8.63
N ARG A 335 23.35 -6.39 -8.42
CA ARG A 335 22.32 -6.57 -7.39
C ARG A 335 22.89 -6.59 -5.96
N ASN A 336 22.04 -6.82 -4.96
CA ASN A 336 22.41 -6.93 -3.54
C ASN A 336 23.29 -5.77 -3.04
N ARG A 337 22.87 -4.53 -3.37
CA ARG A 337 23.60 -3.29 -3.09
C ARG A 337 22.64 -2.11 -3.11
N TYR A 338 23.12 -0.97 -2.63
CA TYR A 338 22.44 0.30 -2.83
C TYR A 338 23.20 1.20 -3.81
N GLU A 339 22.48 2.12 -4.45
CA GLU A 339 23.04 3.20 -5.26
C GLU A 339 22.32 4.51 -4.92
N PHE A 340 23.08 5.62 -4.85
CA PHE A 340 22.52 6.96 -4.71
C PHE A 340 22.22 7.56 -6.07
N PHE A 341 21.04 8.14 -6.23
CA PHE A 341 20.70 8.92 -7.42
C PHE A 341 21.72 10.04 -7.65
N THR A 342 22.12 10.19 -8.90
CA THR A 342 22.92 11.32 -9.39
C THR A 342 22.38 11.73 -10.75
N GLU A 343 22.47 13.01 -11.11
CA GLU A 343 22.02 13.51 -12.42
C GLU A 343 22.73 12.79 -13.59
N ALA A 344 23.99 12.37 -13.38
CA ALA A 344 24.72 11.56 -14.35
C ALA A 344 24.05 10.20 -14.63
N MET A 345 23.37 9.58 -13.66
CA MET A 345 22.61 8.33 -13.87
C MET A 345 21.40 8.56 -14.77
N GLN A 346 20.70 9.68 -14.57
CA GLN A 346 19.54 10.03 -15.40
C GLN A 346 19.97 10.28 -16.85
N SER A 347 21.08 11.02 -17.04
CA SER A 347 21.65 11.23 -18.38
C SER A 347 22.05 9.91 -19.03
N GLU A 348 22.70 8.99 -18.30
CA GLU A 348 23.10 7.67 -18.82
C GLU A 348 21.90 6.86 -19.33
N ILE A 349 20.76 6.89 -18.62
CA ILE A 349 19.54 6.17 -19.03
C ILE A 349 18.95 6.79 -20.30
N VAL A 350 18.86 8.13 -20.36
CA VAL A 350 18.35 8.84 -21.54
C VAL A 350 19.24 8.57 -22.75
N ASP A 351 20.56 8.62 -22.58
CA ASP A 351 21.52 8.32 -23.64
C ASP A 351 21.45 6.84 -24.06
N THR A 352 21.31 5.91 -23.11
CA THR A 352 21.17 4.47 -23.42
C THR A 352 19.91 4.22 -24.25
N LYS A 353 18.77 4.83 -23.86
CA LYS A 353 17.52 4.70 -24.61
C LYS A 353 17.65 5.29 -26.01
N ARG A 354 18.23 6.49 -26.12
CA ARG A 354 18.46 7.13 -27.41
C ARG A 354 19.36 6.27 -28.31
N ILE A 355 20.46 5.74 -27.77
CA ILE A 355 21.35 4.84 -28.51
C ILE A 355 20.61 3.56 -28.92
N ALA A 356 19.71 3.02 -28.09
CA ALA A 356 18.91 1.85 -28.43
C ALA A 356 18.02 2.11 -29.66
N ASP A 357 17.32 3.25 -29.68
CA ASP A 357 16.50 3.67 -30.82
C ASP A 357 17.37 3.93 -32.08
N GLU A 358 18.53 4.59 -31.90
CA GLU A 358 19.52 4.84 -32.95
C GLU A 358 20.08 3.53 -33.54
N ILE A 359 20.35 2.49 -32.74
CA ILE A 359 20.82 1.17 -33.18
C ILE A 359 19.78 0.52 -34.09
N LEU A 360 18.51 0.49 -33.68
CA LEU A 360 17.43 -0.13 -34.48
C LEU A 360 17.30 0.56 -35.84
N GLY A 361 17.27 1.90 -35.87
CA GLY A 361 17.24 2.64 -37.13
C GLY A 361 18.54 2.48 -37.95
N GLY A 362 19.70 2.37 -37.29
CA GLY A 362 20.98 2.16 -37.94
C GLY A 362 21.11 0.80 -38.63
N LEU A 363 20.46 -0.23 -38.08
CA LEU A 363 20.35 -1.55 -38.71
C LEU A 363 19.56 -1.48 -40.02
N GLU A 364 18.44 -0.74 -40.06
CA GLU A 364 17.64 -0.54 -41.27
C GLU A 364 18.40 0.23 -42.36
N ARG A 365 19.30 1.13 -41.95
CA ARG A 365 20.11 1.97 -42.86
C ARG A 365 21.47 1.39 -43.20
N ASN A 366 21.76 0.14 -42.80
CA ASN A 366 23.06 -0.51 -43.00
C ASN A 366 24.27 0.30 -42.49
N GLU A 367 24.12 0.94 -41.32
CA GLU A 367 25.17 1.77 -40.71
C GLU A 367 26.25 0.95 -39.98
N PHE A 368 25.98 -0.33 -39.72
CA PHE A 368 26.96 -1.25 -39.12
C PHE A 368 27.82 -1.86 -40.22
N ILE A 369 29.11 -1.54 -40.19
CA ILE A 369 30.06 -1.85 -41.26
C ILE A 369 31.30 -2.56 -40.70
N PRO A 370 31.94 -3.43 -41.50
CA PRO A 370 33.19 -4.06 -41.12
C PRO A 370 34.36 -3.10 -41.27
N PHE A 371 35.24 -3.08 -40.28
CA PHE A 371 36.62 -2.60 -40.40
C PHE A 371 37.54 -3.80 -40.37
N TYR A 372 38.67 -3.73 -41.07
CA TYR A 372 39.56 -4.88 -41.22
C TYR A 372 40.88 -4.67 -40.54
N GLN A 373 41.24 -5.59 -39.65
CA GLN A 373 42.56 -5.65 -39.05
C GLN A 373 43.38 -6.77 -39.72
N PRO A 374 44.49 -6.44 -40.41
CA PRO A 374 45.30 -7.45 -41.08
C PRO A 374 46.06 -8.34 -40.11
N GLN A 375 46.15 -9.62 -40.46
CA GLN A 375 46.94 -10.65 -39.77
C GLN A 375 48.13 -11.01 -40.65
N PHE A 376 49.32 -11.11 -40.06
CA PHE A 376 50.58 -11.31 -40.79
C PHE A 376 51.25 -12.63 -40.40
N ASP A 377 51.90 -13.27 -41.36
CA ASP A 377 52.85 -14.33 -41.06
C ASP A 377 54.05 -13.74 -40.30
N ALA A 378 54.37 -14.32 -39.14
CA ALA A 378 55.41 -13.80 -38.26
C ALA A 378 56.83 -13.87 -38.86
N LYS A 379 57.05 -14.65 -39.93
CA LYS A 379 58.34 -14.81 -40.62
C LYS A 379 58.38 -14.05 -41.94
N THR A 380 57.39 -14.23 -42.79
CA THR A 380 57.37 -13.65 -44.15
C THR A 380 56.80 -12.25 -44.19
N LEU A 381 56.06 -11.83 -43.16
CA LEU A 381 55.31 -10.56 -43.09
C LEU A 381 54.25 -10.43 -44.19
N GLU A 382 53.88 -11.52 -44.84
CA GLU A 382 52.78 -11.56 -45.78
C GLU A 382 51.44 -11.55 -45.04
N ILE A 383 50.40 -11.00 -45.68
CA ILE A 383 49.05 -10.98 -45.12
C ILE A 383 48.45 -12.38 -45.24
N VAL A 384 48.16 -13.01 -44.10
CA VAL A 384 47.58 -14.35 -44.01
C VAL A 384 46.07 -14.34 -43.75
N GLY A 385 45.49 -13.15 -43.57
CA GLY A 385 44.07 -12.95 -43.37
C GLY A 385 43.76 -11.56 -42.83
N VAL A 386 42.48 -11.30 -42.64
CA VAL A 386 41.99 -10.10 -41.95
C VAL A 386 40.92 -10.49 -40.95
N GLU A 387 40.83 -9.75 -39.86
CA GLU A 387 39.74 -9.84 -38.89
C GLU A 387 38.74 -8.71 -39.13
N ALA A 388 37.46 -9.08 -39.25
CA ALA A 388 36.36 -8.15 -39.42
C ALA A 388 35.84 -7.68 -38.06
N LEU A 389 36.09 -6.40 -37.78
CA LEU A 389 35.68 -5.73 -36.57
C LEU A 389 34.45 -4.87 -36.87
N ALA A 390 33.34 -5.16 -36.20
CA ALA A 390 32.13 -4.36 -36.33
C ALA A 390 32.40 -2.90 -35.93
N ARG A 391 31.90 -1.96 -36.73
CA ARG A 391 31.90 -0.53 -36.45
C ARG A 391 30.55 0.05 -36.80
N TRP A 392 30.10 1.04 -36.05
CA TRP A 392 28.88 1.74 -36.37
C TRP A 392 29.21 3.11 -36.96
N ARG A 393 28.84 3.30 -38.23
CA ARG A 393 28.90 4.59 -38.93
C ARG A 393 27.70 5.44 -38.53
N HIS A 394 27.79 6.04 -37.36
CA HIS A 394 26.76 6.92 -36.83
C HIS A 394 26.74 8.25 -37.61
N PRO A 395 25.55 8.77 -37.99
CA PRO A 395 25.42 9.98 -38.82
C PRO A 395 26.05 11.23 -38.19
N GLU A 396 25.86 11.43 -36.87
CA GLU A 396 26.40 12.59 -36.15
C GLU A 396 27.77 12.34 -35.48
N LYS A 397 27.96 11.16 -34.87
CA LYS A 397 29.14 10.84 -34.04
C LYS A 397 30.29 10.20 -34.82
N GLY A 398 30.12 9.94 -36.12
CA GLY A 398 31.13 9.29 -36.95
C GLY A 398 31.24 7.79 -36.66
N ILE A 399 32.47 7.26 -36.69
CA ILE A 399 32.71 5.82 -36.51
C ILE A 399 32.81 5.48 -35.02
N LEU A 400 31.86 4.68 -34.53
CA LEU A 400 31.82 4.18 -33.16
C LEU A 400 32.32 2.74 -33.06
N ALA A 401 33.05 2.45 -31.99
CA ALA A 401 33.57 1.13 -31.67
C ALA A 401 32.54 0.27 -30.89
N PRO A 402 32.67 -1.07 -30.89
CA PRO A 402 31.71 -1.99 -30.28
C PRO A 402 31.40 -1.73 -28.80
N ASP A 403 32.36 -1.24 -28.03
CA ASP A 403 32.20 -0.91 -26.60
C ASP A 403 31.06 0.09 -26.33
N VAL A 404 30.75 0.95 -27.31
CA VAL A 404 29.67 1.95 -27.20
C VAL A 404 28.28 1.33 -27.42
N PHE A 405 28.14 0.38 -28.35
CA PHE A 405 26.82 -0.08 -28.81
C PHE A 405 26.54 -1.57 -28.55
N LEU A 406 27.56 -2.42 -28.48
CA LEU A 406 27.39 -3.88 -28.46
C LEU A 406 26.60 -4.34 -27.24
N ARG A 407 26.88 -3.78 -26.06
CA ARG A 407 26.12 -4.07 -24.83
C ARG A 407 24.63 -3.74 -24.96
N ILE A 408 24.29 -2.64 -25.63
CA ILE A 408 22.90 -2.22 -25.84
C ILE A 408 22.25 -3.12 -26.90
N ALA A 409 23.00 -3.46 -27.96
CA ALA A 409 22.54 -4.40 -28.97
C ALA A 409 22.26 -5.81 -28.40
N GLU A 410 23.02 -6.26 -27.39
CA GLU A 410 22.76 -7.50 -26.64
C GLU A 410 21.44 -7.43 -25.86
N GLU A 411 21.18 -6.31 -25.17
CA GLU A 411 19.92 -6.08 -24.43
C GLU A 411 18.70 -6.06 -25.36
N LEU A 412 18.88 -5.51 -26.57
CA LEU A 412 17.87 -5.49 -27.63
C LEU A 412 17.75 -6.84 -28.38
N ASN A 413 18.64 -7.80 -28.14
CA ASN A 413 18.75 -9.07 -28.88
C ASN A 413 18.93 -8.89 -30.40
N VAL A 414 19.67 -7.85 -30.84
CA VAL A 414 19.91 -7.57 -32.27
C VAL A 414 21.35 -7.87 -32.73
N VAL A 415 22.21 -8.39 -31.85
CA VAL A 415 23.60 -8.75 -32.19
C VAL A 415 23.67 -9.74 -33.35
N SER A 416 22.75 -10.71 -33.41
CA SER A 416 22.69 -11.68 -34.53
C SER A 416 22.46 -11.02 -35.89
N ILE A 417 21.74 -9.89 -35.92
CA ILE A 417 21.52 -9.10 -37.14
C ILE A 417 22.82 -8.37 -37.52
N ILE A 418 23.50 -7.76 -36.54
CA ILE A 418 24.80 -7.11 -36.74
C ILE A 418 25.80 -8.13 -37.30
N ASP A 419 25.99 -9.26 -36.63
CA ASP A 419 26.94 -10.29 -37.05
C ASP A 419 26.61 -10.84 -38.45
N ARG A 420 25.32 -10.91 -38.84
CA ARG A 420 24.92 -11.29 -40.20
C ARG A 420 25.35 -10.24 -41.22
N ASN A 421 25.03 -8.98 -40.97
CA ASN A 421 25.36 -7.88 -41.88
C ASN A 421 26.89 -7.75 -42.05
N ILE A 422 27.65 -7.91 -40.96
CA ILE A 422 29.13 -7.90 -41.00
C ILE A 422 29.67 -9.06 -41.84
N LEU A 423 29.11 -10.28 -41.69
CA LEU A 423 29.52 -11.44 -42.49
C LEU A 423 29.23 -11.24 -43.97
N GLU A 424 28.02 -10.82 -44.32
CA GLU A 424 27.61 -10.60 -45.71
C GLU A 424 28.47 -9.52 -46.37
N GLN A 425 28.72 -8.40 -45.70
CA GLN A 425 29.59 -7.35 -46.21
C GLN A 425 31.06 -7.82 -46.32
N SER A 426 31.54 -8.63 -45.38
CA SER A 426 32.90 -9.19 -45.42
C SER A 426 33.13 -10.13 -46.60
N LEU A 427 32.10 -10.89 -46.99
CA LEU A 427 32.15 -11.72 -48.19
C LEU A 427 32.21 -10.88 -49.46
N LEU A 428 31.40 -9.81 -49.54
CA LEU A 428 31.43 -8.87 -50.67
C LEU A 428 32.79 -8.17 -50.80
N ASP A 429 33.36 -7.74 -49.67
CA ASP A 429 34.66 -7.06 -49.65
C ASP A 429 35.80 -8.00 -50.07
N LEU A 430 35.76 -9.28 -49.67
CA LEU A 430 36.69 -10.31 -50.13
C LEU A 430 36.65 -10.51 -51.66
N GLU A 431 35.45 -10.59 -52.24
CA GLU A 431 35.29 -10.68 -53.69
C GLU A 431 35.81 -9.42 -54.38
N GLY A 432 35.52 -8.25 -53.84
CA GLY A 432 36.00 -6.96 -54.34
C GLY A 432 37.53 -6.85 -54.32
N TRP A 433 38.18 -7.28 -53.25
CA TRP A 433 39.64 -7.30 -53.17
C TRP A 433 40.26 -8.28 -54.16
N SER A 434 39.67 -9.48 -54.32
CA SER A 434 40.14 -10.44 -55.31
C SER A 434 40.05 -9.87 -56.73
N ALA A 435 39.00 -9.12 -57.06
CA ALA A 435 38.86 -8.44 -58.35
C ALA A 435 39.87 -7.29 -58.54
N ALA A 436 40.31 -6.67 -57.46
CA ALA A 436 41.32 -5.62 -57.43
C ALA A 436 42.77 -6.15 -57.37
N ASN A 437 43.00 -7.45 -57.56
CA ASN A 437 44.28 -8.15 -57.39
C ASN A 437 44.89 -8.10 -55.98
N LEU A 438 44.10 -7.73 -54.97
CA LEU A 438 44.47 -7.81 -53.55
C LEU A 438 44.08 -9.20 -53.03
N HIS A 439 45.08 -10.07 -52.90
CA HIS A 439 44.87 -11.45 -52.51
C HIS A 439 44.85 -11.56 -50.98
N ILE A 440 43.65 -11.49 -50.39
CA ILE A 440 43.44 -11.76 -48.96
C ILE A 440 42.86 -13.18 -48.85
N PRO A 441 43.58 -14.12 -48.23
CA PRO A 441 43.21 -15.53 -48.25
C PRO A 441 42.03 -15.88 -47.34
N ARG A 442 41.78 -15.06 -46.30
CA ARG A 442 40.76 -15.33 -45.27
C ARG A 442 40.24 -14.05 -44.63
N VAL A 443 38.94 -14.03 -44.32
CA VAL A 443 38.32 -13.12 -43.34
C VAL A 443 37.86 -13.89 -42.11
N SER A 444 38.08 -13.31 -40.94
CA SER A 444 37.66 -13.89 -39.67
C SER A 444 36.57 -12.99 -39.05
N VAL A 445 35.46 -13.59 -38.62
CA VAL A 445 34.27 -12.86 -38.14
C VAL A 445 33.86 -13.42 -36.78
N ASN A 446 33.56 -12.51 -35.84
CA ASN A 446 33.11 -12.88 -34.51
C ASN A 446 31.70 -13.49 -34.52
N VAL A 447 31.52 -14.57 -33.75
CA VAL A 447 30.21 -15.22 -33.58
C VAL A 447 29.94 -15.47 -32.11
N SER A 448 28.81 -14.96 -31.63
CA SER A 448 28.37 -15.17 -30.24
C SER A 448 27.86 -16.60 -29.97
N ALA A 449 28.01 -17.07 -28.73
CA ALA A 449 27.50 -18.39 -28.29
C ALA A 449 26.00 -18.59 -28.52
N ARG A 450 25.21 -17.52 -28.34
CA ARG A 450 23.75 -17.57 -28.56
C ARG A 450 23.44 -17.82 -30.03
N ARG A 451 24.23 -17.26 -30.94
CA ARG A 451 24.05 -17.45 -32.39
C ARG A 451 24.44 -18.85 -32.85
N LEU A 452 25.42 -19.49 -32.22
CA LEU A 452 25.73 -20.90 -32.46
C LEU A 452 24.58 -21.85 -32.09
N LYS A 453 23.65 -21.41 -31.24
CA LYS A 453 22.44 -22.17 -30.88
C LYS A 453 21.23 -21.82 -31.76
N ASP A 454 21.38 -20.90 -32.71
CA ASP A 454 20.32 -20.48 -33.60
C ASP A 454 20.24 -21.40 -34.84
N GLU A 455 19.12 -22.10 -35.01
CA GLU A 455 18.88 -22.94 -36.19
C GLU A 455 18.88 -22.16 -37.51
N GLU A 456 18.54 -20.87 -37.47
CA GLU A 456 18.53 -20.02 -38.66
C GLU A 456 19.95 -19.68 -39.14
N LEU A 457 20.97 -19.79 -38.29
CA LEU A 457 22.36 -19.54 -38.67
C LEU A 457 22.77 -20.49 -39.80
N ILE A 458 22.66 -21.81 -39.61
CA ILE A 458 23.08 -22.81 -40.60
C ILE A 458 22.28 -22.65 -41.91
N LYS A 459 20.97 -22.37 -41.80
CA LYS A 459 20.11 -22.12 -42.98
C LYS A 459 20.55 -20.89 -43.75
N SER A 460 20.96 -19.82 -43.06
CA SER A 460 21.46 -18.59 -43.70
C SER A 460 22.82 -18.82 -44.39
N LEU A 461 23.74 -19.54 -43.74
CA LEU A 461 25.06 -19.83 -44.29
C LEU A 461 25.00 -20.70 -45.54
N ARG A 462 24.08 -21.67 -45.59
CA ARG A 462 23.85 -22.52 -46.79
C ARG A 462 23.39 -21.74 -48.01
N LYS A 463 22.82 -20.54 -47.84
CA LYS A 463 22.41 -19.67 -48.94
C LYS A 463 23.57 -18.81 -49.47
N LEU A 464 24.65 -18.68 -48.70
CA LEU A 464 25.82 -17.91 -49.07
C LEU A 464 26.82 -18.80 -49.81
N ASN A 465 27.43 -18.27 -50.88
CA ASN A 465 28.44 -18.99 -51.65
C ASN A 465 29.83 -18.83 -51.00
N ILE A 466 30.08 -19.57 -49.92
CA ILE A 466 31.32 -19.47 -49.16
C ILE A 466 32.38 -20.41 -49.75
N LYS A 467 33.49 -19.85 -50.22
CA LYS A 467 34.64 -20.64 -50.66
C LYS A 467 35.32 -21.28 -49.44
N LYS A 468 35.62 -22.58 -49.52
CA LYS A 468 36.29 -23.33 -48.44
C LYS A 468 37.59 -22.63 -48.00
N GLY A 469 37.68 -22.35 -46.70
CA GLY A 469 38.84 -21.73 -46.05
C GLY A 469 38.93 -20.20 -46.19
N ALA A 470 37.98 -19.55 -46.88
CA ALA A 470 37.94 -18.11 -47.05
C ALA A 470 37.32 -17.37 -45.84
N VAL A 471 36.53 -18.06 -45.03
CA VAL A 471 35.89 -17.50 -43.83
C VAL A 471 36.28 -18.33 -42.61
N ALA A 472 36.58 -17.65 -41.52
CA ALA A 472 36.72 -18.22 -40.19
C ALA A 472 35.72 -17.58 -39.21
N PHE A 473 35.16 -18.39 -38.32
CA PHE A 473 34.38 -17.90 -37.17
C PHE A 473 35.21 -17.91 -35.91
N GLU A 474 35.21 -16.78 -35.23
CA GLU A 474 35.91 -16.58 -33.98
C GLU A 474 34.95 -16.78 -32.82
N LEU A 475 35.38 -17.67 -31.92
CA LEU A 475 34.65 -18.04 -30.72
C LEU A 475 35.47 -17.63 -29.51
N VAL A 476 34.89 -16.77 -28.68
CA VAL A 476 35.54 -16.36 -27.41
C VAL A 476 35.73 -17.58 -26.52
N GLU A 477 36.86 -17.66 -25.81
CA GLU A 477 37.20 -18.73 -24.88
C GLU A 477 36.08 -19.04 -23.85
N SER A 478 35.28 -18.05 -23.45
CA SER A 478 34.20 -18.21 -22.47
C SER A 478 32.98 -19.01 -22.96
N ILE A 479 32.93 -19.41 -24.24
CA ILE A 479 31.90 -20.31 -24.75
C ILE A 479 32.16 -21.71 -24.17
N PHE A 480 31.65 -21.93 -22.96
CA PHE A 480 31.65 -23.25 -22.32
C PHE A 480 30.81 -24.21 -23.16
N LEU A 481 31.49 -25.15 -23.81
CA LEU A 481 30.87 -26.42 -24.15
C LEU A 481 30.73 -27.20 -22.85
N ASP A 482 29.64 -26.96 -22.12
CA ASP A 482 29.23 -27.91 -21.09
C ASP A 482 29.17 -29.31 -21.72
N GLU A 483 29.53 -30.35 -20.97
CA GLU A 483 29.69 -31.71 -21.48
C GLU A 483 28.43 -32.32 -22.11
N ASN A 484 27.28 -31.61 -22.09
CA ASN A 484 25.98 -32.04 -22.56
C ASN A 484 25.37 -31.17 -23.70
N ASP A 485 26.12 -30.25 -24.31
CA ASP A 485 25.57 -29.44 -25.43
C ASP A 485 25.89 -30.07 -26.81
N ASP A 486 25.31 -31.26 -27.04
CA ASP A 486 25.40 -31.99 -28.32
C ASP A 486 24.96 -31.12 -29.51
N PHE A 487 24.07 -30.16 -29.26
CA PHE A 487 23.53 -29.27 -30.27
C PHE A 487 24.56 -28.26 -30.79
N VAL A 488 25.35 -27.64 -29.91
CA VAL A 488 26.44 -26.73 -30.35
C VAL A 488 27.51 -27.49 -31.11
N THR A 489 27.86 -28.68 -30.64
CA THR A 489 28.84 -29.55 -31.32
C THR A 489 28.37 -29.90 -32.73
N TRP A 490 27.10 -30.29 -32.87
CA TRP A 490 26.50 -30.58 -34.17
C TRP A 490 26.51 -29.36 -35.11
N ASN A 491 26.15 -28.16 -34.62
CA ASN A 491 26.19 -26.94 -35.43
C ASN A 491 27.61 -26.57 -35.89
N LEU A 492 28.63 -26.81 -35.05
CA LEU A 492 30.02 -26.57 -35.43
C LEU A 492 30.51 -27.53 -36.52
N GLU A 493 30.09 -28.80 -36.47
CA GLU A 493 30.35 -29.75 -37.55
C GLU A 493 29.71 -29.29 -38.86
N GLN A 494 28.45 -28.83 -38.81
CA GLN A 494 27.76 -28.27 -39.96
C GLN A 494 28.47 -27.04 -40.54
N ILE A 495 28.99 -26.15 -39.70
CA ILE A 495 29.77 -24.97 -40.13
C ILE A 495 31.07 -25.42 -40.84
N LYS A 496 31.77 -26.42 -40.32
CA LYS A 496 32.98 -26.98 -40.95
C LYS A 496 32.68 -27.67 -42.28
N GLU A 497 31.55 -28.38 -42.39
CA GLU A 497 31.09 -29.00 -43.65
C GLU A 497 30.84 -27.96 -44.75
N LEU A 498 30.37 -26.75 -44.37
CA LEU A 498 30.23 -25.61 -45.29
C LEU A 498 31.58 -24.98 -45.69
N GLY A 499 32.69 -25.50 -45.17
CA GLY A 499 34.04 -25.02 -45.48
C GLY A 499 34.45 -23.76 -44.72
N ILE A 500 33.73 -23.42 -43.65
CA ILE A 500 34.06 -22.32 -42.74
C ILE A 500 34.98 -22.87 -41.64
N ASP A 501 36.10 -22.20 -41.42
CA ASP A 501 37.02 -22.56 -40.34
C ASP A 501 36.50 -22.06 -38.98
N VAL A 502 36.93 -22.70 -37.91
CA VAL A 502 36.63 -22.26 -36.53
C VAL A 502 37.93 -21.88 -35.84
N GLU A 503 37.95 -20.71 -35.23
CA GLU A 503 39.07 -20.15 -34.48
C GLU A 503 38.64 -19.83 -33.05
N ILE A 504 39.57 -19.95 -32.12
CA ILE A 504 39.36 -19.58 -30.71
C ILE A 504 40.01 -18.25 -30.46
N ASP A 505 39.24 -17.32 -29.89
CA ASP A 505 39.68 -15.98 -29.53
C ASP A 505 39.87 -15.80 -28.01
N ASP A 506 40.67 -14.81 -27.63
CA ASP A 506 41.00 -14.43 -26.25
C ASP A 506 41.55 -15.58 -25.37
N PHE A 507 42.34 -16.49 -25.94
CA PHE A 507 42.85 -17.64 -25.19
C PHE A 507 43.87 -17.25 -24.10
N GLY A 508 43.63 -17.75 -22.89
CA GLY A 508 44.43 -17.51 -21.69
C GLY A 508 43.79 -16.58 -20.65
N THR A 509 42.50 -16.24 -20.82
CA THR A 509 41.71 -15.43 -19.88
C THR A 509 41.06 -16.25 -18.76
N GLY A 510 41.09 -17.59 -18.84
CA GLY A 510 40.88 -18.49 -17.69
C GLY A 510 39.64 -19.40 -17.76
N TYR A 511 39.06 -19.64 -18.94
CA TYR A 511 37.80 -20.37 -19.12
C TYR A 511 37.87 -21.56 -20.10
N ALA A 512 38.79 -21.58 -21.07
CA ALA A 512 38.97 -22.63 -22.06
C ALA A 512 39.87 -23.72 -21.49
N SER A 513 39.26 -24.85 -21.21
CA SER A 513 40.01 -26.07 -20.91
C SER A 513 40.70 -26.57 -22.17
N ILE A 514 41.88 -27.17 -22.02
CA ILE A 514 42.54 -27.97 -23.07
C ILE A 514 41.57 -29.02 -23.63
N VAL A 515 40.65 -29.52 -22.79
CA VAL A 515 39.59 -30.44 -23.19
C VAL A 515 38.66 -29.82 -24.24
N SER A 516 38.32 -28.54 -24.12
CA SER A 516 37.49 -27.83 -25.11
C SER A 516 38.20 -27.71 -26.45
N LEU A 517 39.52 -27.47 -26.46
CA LEU A 517 40.31 -27.45 -27.70
C LEU A 517 40.32 -28.81 -28.41
N LEU A 518 40.42 -29.91 -27.66
CA LEU A 518 40.38 -31.27 -28.23
C LEU A 518 39.02 -31.61 -28.85
N LYS A 519 37.93 -31.14 -28.24
CA LYS A 519 36.57 -31.34 -28.77
C LYS A 519 36.30 -30.44 -29.99
N LEU A 520 36.63 -29.16 -29.88
CA LEU A 520 36.35 -28.16 -30.91
C LEU A 520 37.23 -28.35 -32.15
N GLN A 521 38.44 -28.90 -32.01
CA GLN A 521 39.44 -29.03 -33.08
C GLN A 521 39.50 -27.77 -33.96
N PRO A 522 39.83 -26.60 -33.37
CA PRO A 522 39.85 -25.35 -34.10
C PRO A 522 41.05 -25.34 -35.07
N ARG A 523 40.93 -24.59 -36.16
CA ARG A 523 42.04 -24.40 -37.09
C ARG A 523 43.11 -23.50 -36.48
N ARG A 524 42.70 -22.51 -35.69
CA ARG A 524 43.57 -21.48 -35.13
C ARG A 524 43.19 -21.10 -33.70
N LEU A 525 44.21 -20.70 -32.95
CA LEU A 525 44.13 -20.20 -31.59
C LEU A 525 44.73 -18.80 -31.54
N LYS A 526 43.97 -17.81 -31.06
CA LYS A 526 44.45 -16.46 -30.81
C LYS A 526 44.75 -16.26 -29.33
N ILE A 527 45.94 -15.76 -29.03
CA ILE A 527 46.38 -15.50 -27.65
C ILE A 527 45.86 -14.12 -27.22
N ASP A 528 45.22 -14.05 -26.05
CA ASP A 528 44.72 -12.78 -25.51
C ASP A 528 45.84 -11.72 -25.38
N ARG A 529 45.50 -10.49 -25.77
CA ARG A 529 46.42 -9.35 -25.78
C ARG A 529 47.08 -9.06 -24.43
N GLN A 530 46.43 -9.37 -23.31
CA GLN A 530 46.99 -9.12 -21.97
C GLN A 530 48.17 -10.04 -21.68
N LEU A 531 48.24 -11.21 -22.31
CA LEU A 531 49.41 -12.10 -22.24
C LEU A 531 50.53 -11.63 -23.17
N VAL A 532 50.18 -11.13 -24.36
CA VAL A 532 51.13 -10.74 -25.41
C VAL A 532 51.81 -9.39 -25.13
N ILE A 533 51.07 -8.32 -24.83
CA ILE A 533 51.58 -6.94 -24.65
C ILE A 533 52.86 -6.85 -23.76
N PRO A 534 52.92 -7.50 -22.58
CA PRO A 534 54.06 -7.41 -21.66
C PRO A 534 55.19 -8.40 -21.93
N ILE A 535 55.14 -9.20 -23.00
CA ILE A 535 56.10 -10.30 -23.26
C ILE A 535 57.57 -9.84 -23.37
N VAL A 536 57.77 -8.59 -23.78
CA VAL A 536 59.11 -7.98 -23.91
C VAL A 536 59.72 -7.72 -22.52
N LYS A 537 58.89 -7.42 -21.52
CA LYS A 537 59.32 -7.00 -20.17
C LYS A 537 59.25 -8.11 -19.12
N SER A 538 58.35 -9.09 -19.28
CA SER A 538 58.15 -10.17 -18.30
C SER A 538 58.62 -11.53 -18.83
N PRO A 539 59.71 -12.09 -18.27
CA PRO A 539 60.16 -13.45 -18.59
C PRO A 539 59.09 -14.51 -18.31
N GLN A 540 58.31 -14.34 -17.24
CA GLN A 540 57.23 -15.26 -16.86
C GLN A 540 56.13 -15.29 -17.92
N ARG A 541 55.65 -14.12 -18.38
CA ARG A 541 54.63 -14.08 -19.44
C ARG A 541 55.15 -14.61 -20.77
N ARG A 542 56.44 -14.41 -21.07
CA ARG A 542 57.10 -15.03 -22.24
C ARG A 542 57.11 -16.55 -22.18
N GLN A 543 57.38 -17.12 -21.01
CA GLN A 543 57.31 -18.56 -20.83
C GLN A 543 55.88 -19.09 -21.03
N VAL A 544 54.88 -18.42 -20.46
CA VAL A 544 53.46 -18.80 -20.64
C VAL A 544 53.06 -18.77 -22.12
N VAL A 545 53.35 -17.68 -22.84
CA VAL A 545 53.05 -17.58 -24.28
C VAL A 545 53.78 -18.67 -25.07
N SER A 546 55.04 -18.97 -24.76
CA SER A 546 55.79 -20.07 -25.39
C SER A 546 55.10 -21.43 -25.19
N SER A 547 54.63 -21.72 -23.98
CA SER A 547 53.90 -22.95 -23.68
C SER A 547 52.57 -23.04 -24.43
N ILE A 548 51.83 -21.92 -24.56
CA ILE A 548 50.59 -21.88 -25.36
C ILE A 548 50.89 -22.19 -26.84
N ILE A 549 51.96 -21.61 -27.40
CA ILE A 549 52.39 -21.88 -28.76
C ILE A 549 52.77 -23.36 -28.95
N GLU A 550 53.46 -23.96 -27.98
CA GLU A 550 53.81 -25.39 -28.01
C GLU A 550 52.57 -26.30 -27.94
N ILE A 551 51.59 -25.95 -27.09
CA ILE A 551 50.31 -26.66 -27.02
C ILE A 551 49.61 -26.62 -28.38
N GLY A 552 49.47 -25.44 -28.98
CA GLY A 552 48.86 -25.29 -30.31
C GLY A 552 49.55 -26.16 -31.36
N LYS A 553 50.89 -26.12 -31.43
CA LYS A 553 51.67 -26.96 -32.34
C LYS A 553 51.47 -28.45 -32.11
N SER A 554 51.43 -28.90 -30.85
CA SER A 554 51.25 -30.32 -30.52
C SER A 554 49.89 -30.87 -30.93
N LEU A 555 48.87 -30.00 -30.98
CA LEU A 555 47.51 -30.31 -31.39
C LEU A 555 47.26 -30.06 -32.89
N GLY A 556 48.26 -29.58 -33.63
CA GLY A 556 48.11 -29.22 -35.05
C GLY A 556 47.29 -27.95 -35.30
N ILE A 557 47.18 -27.07 -34.30
CA ILE A 557 46.42 -25.82 -34.33
C ILE A 557 47.37 -24.66 -34.66
N GLU A 558 47.00 -23.80 -35.62
CA GLU A 558 47.73 -22.57 -35.94
C GLU A 558 47.64 -21.58 -34.76
N VAL A 559 48.65 -20.75 -34.51
CA VAL A 559 48.63 -19.78 -33.40
C VAL A 559 48.86 -18.37 -33.91
N VAL A 560 48.02 -17.42 -33.48
CA VAL A 560 48.11 -15.99 -33.77
C VAL A 560 48.14 -15.20 -32.44
N ALA A 561 48.85 -14.08 -32.42
CA ALA A 561 49.10 -13.28 -31.23
C ALA A 561 49.04 -11.78 -31.54
#